data_AF-W4VQ49-F1
#
_entry.id   AF-W4VQ49-F1
#
_cell.length_a   1.000
_cell.length_b   1.000
_cell.length_c   1.000
_cell.angle_alpha   90.00
_cell.angle_beta   90.00
_cell.angle_gamma   90.00
#
_symmetry.space_group_name_H-M   'P 1'
#
loop_
_entity.id
_entity.type
_entity.pdbx_description
1 polymer ?
#
loop_
_entity_poly.entity_id
_entity_poly.type
_entity_poly.pdbx_seq_one_letter_code
_entity_poly.pdbx_strand_id
1 'polypeptide(L)'
;MLETRSIITKLAKSIPLQTYLIMCLLNILNIELPELVINVSGGVISVANMPLSLLLLGLYLNFSFARGYGTLILKFILTKYIFGLVAGIACYLWLPMEEMFRFTLLIGFILPTPASVLPYAIMFGYNQRLVGTASNLTMIISFILIWLIVNILI
;
A
#
# COMPACT_ATOMS: atom_id res chain seq x y z
N MET A 1 3.24 -3.27 -28.44
CA MET A 1 1.91 -3.89 -28.22
C MET A 1 2.08 -4.88 -27.07
N LEU A 2 1.42 -4.68 -25.94
CA LEU A 2 1.49 -5.62 -24.81
C LEU A 2 0.79 -6.91 -25.25
N GLU A 3 1.53 -7.99 -25.44
CA GLU A 3 0.91 -9.28 -25.75
C GLU A 3 0.16 -9.78 -24.52
N THR A 4 -1.16 -9.90 -24.63
CA THR A 4 -2.06 -10.38 -23.57
C THR A 4 -1.57 -11.68 -22.93
N ARG A 5 -0.97 -12.57 -23.73
CA ARG A 5 -0.34 -13.82 -23.27
C ARG A 5 0.81 -13.59 -22.28
N SER A 6 1.63 -12.56 -22.51
CA SER A 6 2.73 -12.18 -21.61
C SER A 6 2.19 -11.65 -20.27
N ILE A 7 1.13 -10.85 -20.30
CA ILE A 7 0.48 -10.32 -19.09
C ILE A 7 -0.08 -11.47 -18.24
N ILE A 8 -0.86 -12.37 -18.84
CA ILE A 8 -1.45 -13.51 -18.14
C ILE A 8 -0.35 -14.38 -17.51
N THR A 9 0.75 -14.61 -18.23
CA THR A 9 1.87 -15.39 -17.71
C THR A 9 2.55 -14.69 -16.52
N LYS A 10 2.70 -13.36 -16.56
CA LYS A 10 3.26 -12.59 -15.44
C LYS A 10 2.34 -12.60 -14.22
N LEU A 11 1.03 -12.47 -14.43
CA LEU A 11 0.03 -12.54 -13.35
C LEU A 11 -0.01 -13.95 -12.73
N ALA A 12 0.01 -15.00 -13.55
CA ALA A 12 0.02 -16.38 -13.09
C ALA A 12 1.29 -16.73 -12.28
N LYS A 13 2.40 -16.03 -12.51
CA LYS A 13 3.67 -16.22 -11.78
C LYS A 13 3.83 -15.29 -10.57
N SER A 14 2.89 -14.38 -10.33
CA SER A 14 2.95 -13.45 -9.21
C SER A 14 2.60 -14.17 -7.91
N ILE A 15 3.60 -14.43 -7.06
CA ILE A 15 3.43 -15.13 -5.78
C ILE A 15 2.31 -14.49 -4.94
N PRO A 16 2.27 -13.16 -4.69
CA PRO A 16 1.21 -12.57 -3.89
C PRO A 16 -0.19 -12.82 -4.47
N LEU A 17 -0.34 -12.66 -5.79
CA LEU A 17 -1.63 -12.85 -6.45
C LEU A 17 -2.09 -14.30 -6.35
N GLN A 18 -1.19 -15.25 -6.62
CA GLN A 18 -1.50 -16.68 -6.54
C GLN A 18 -1.89 -17.07 -5.11
N THR A 19 -1.15 -16.61 -4.10
CA THR A 19 -1.48 -16.90 -2.70
C THR A 19 -2.85 -16.35 -2.31
N TYR A 20 -3.19 -15.10 -2.67
CA TYR A 20 -4.52 -14.55 -2.40
C TYR A 20 -5.63 -15.35 -3.09
N LEU A 21 -5.46 -15.69 -4.38
CA LEU A 21 -6.45 -16.46 -5.12
C LEU A 21 -6.66 -17.84 -4.52
N ILE A 22 -5.57 -18.55 -4.21
CA ILE A 22 -5.64 -19.89 -3.60
C ILE A 22 -6.31 -19.81 -2.23
N MET A 23 -5.92 -18.88 -1.36
CA MET A 23 -6.51 -18.75 -0.03
C MET A 23 -7.99 -18.38 -0.09
N CYS A 24 -8.39 -17.48 -0.98
CA CYS A 24 -9.81 -17.17 -1.22
C CYS A 24 -10.57 -18.41 -1.69
N LEU A 25 -10.02 -19.20 -2.62
CA LEU A 25 -10.65 -20.43 -3.09
C LEU A 25 -10.80 -21.46 -1.96
N LEU A 26 -9.76 -21.67 -1.16
CA LEU A 26 -9.82 -22.56 0.01
C LEU A 26 -10.89 -22.10 1.00
N ASN A 27 -10.97 -20.79 1.27
CA ASN A 27 -11.96 -20.23 2.18
C ASN A 27 -13.41 -20.42 1.65
N ILE A 28 -13.65 -20.15 0.36
CA ILE A 28 -14.97 -20.35 -0.27
C ILE A 28 -15.37 -21.82 -0.26
N LEU A 29 -14.41 -22.73 -0.49
CA LEU A 29 -14.63 -24.17 -0.46
C LEU A 29 -14.65 -24.76 0.96
N ASN A 30 -14.46 -23.94 2.00
CA ASN A 30 -14.33 -24.35 3.40
C ASN A 30 -13.28 -25.46 3.62
N ILE A 31 -12.16 -25.39 2.88
CA ILE A 31 -11.04 -26.31 3.02
C ILE A 31 -10.07 -25.74 4.06
N GLU A 32 -9.94 -26.43 5.18
CA GLU A 32 -9.00 -26.07 6.23
C GLU A 32 -7.60 -26.61 5.91
N LEU A 33 -6.59 -25.79 6.21
CA LEU A 33 -5.19 -26.20 6.11
C LEU A 33 -4.77 -26.96 7.38
N PRO A 34 -3.78 -27.87 7.30
CA PRO A 34 -3.27 -28.55 8.48
C PRO A 34 -2.80 -27.57 9.56
N GLU A 35 -3.05 -27.89 10.83
CA GLU A 35 -2.72 -27.02 11.97
C GLU A 35 -1.25 -26.56 11.97
N LEU A 36 -0.33 -27.44 11.55
CA LEU A 36 1.09 -27.09 11.43
C LEU A 36 1.31 -25.88 10.52
N VAL A 37 0.62 -25.81 9.38
CA VAL A 37 0.74 -24.70 8.42
C VAL A 37 0.18 -23.43 9.02
N ILE A 38 -1.00 -23.51 9.65
CA ILE A 38 -1.66 -22.36 10.28
C ILE A 38 -0.78 -21.80 11.42
N ASN A 39 -0.24 -22.67 12.27
CA ASN A 39 0.56 -22.27 13.42
C ASN A 39 1.91 -21.65 12.99
N VAL A 40 2.58 -22.22 11.99
CA VAL A 40 3.84 -21.67 11.48
C VAL A 40 3.61 -20.35 10.74
N SER A 41 2.62 -20.31 9.83
CA SER A 41 2.32 -19.10 9.06
C SER A 41 1.78 -17.97 9.93
N GLY A 42 0.84 -18.26 10.83
CA GLY A 42 0.23 -17.29 11.73
C GLY A 42 1.14 -16.86 12.88
N GLY A 43 1.87 -17.80 13.49
CA GLY A 43 2.67 -17.55 14.69
C GLY A 43 4.06 -16.99 14.41
N VAL A 44 4.73 -17.46 13.34
CA VAL A 44 6.13 -17.10 13.07
C VAL A 44 6.24 -16.17 11.86
N ILE A 45 5.67 -16.55 10.72
CA ILE A 45 5.85 -15.82 9.46
C ILE A 45 5.09 -14.48 9.49
N SER A 46 3.85 -14.47 9.97
CA SER A 46 3.03 -13.25 10.07
C SER A 46 3.68 -12.20 10.97
N VAL A 47 4.19 -12.62 12.14
CA VAL A 47 4.88 -11.71 13.08
C VAL A 47 6.16 -11.14 12.46
N ALA A 48 6.90 -11.94 11.70
CA ALA A 48 8.11 -11.49 11.00
C ALA A 48 7.84 -10.48 9.87
N ASN A 49 6.61 -10.42 9.33
CA ASN A 49 6.26 -9.52 8.24
C ASN A 49 6.41 -8.04 8.61
N MET A 50 6.03 -7.67 9.84
CA MET A 50 6.10 -6.29 10.30
C MET A 50 7.54 -5.73 10.32
N PRO A 51 8.53 -6.38 10.98
CA PRO A 51 9.92 -5.90 10.96
C PRO A 51 10.55 -5.97 9.56
N LEU A 52 10.25 -7.00 8.74
CA LEU A 52 10.73 -7.08 7.36
C LEU A 52 10.18 -5.94 6.49
N SER A 53 8.90 -5.61 6.65
CA SER A 53 8.26 -4.48 5.94
C SER A 53 8.90 -3.15 6.32
N LEU A 54 9.24 -2.94 7.61
CA LEU A 54 9.95 -1.75 8.08
C LEU A 54 11.39 -1.67 7.55
N LEU A 55 12.09 -2.81 7.48
CA LEU A 55 13.43 -2.88 6.88
C LEU A 55 13.38 -2.51 5.39
N LEU A 56 12.45 -3.11 4.63
CA LEU A 56 12.25 -2.80 3.21
C LEU A 56 11.88 -1.33 3.02
N LEU A 57 11.01 -0.77 3.87
CA LEU A 57 10.69 0.65 3.87
C LEU A 57 11.97 1.49 3.97
N GLY A 58 12.83 1.19 4.95
CA GLY A 58 14.12 1.86 5.12
C GLY A 58 15.03 1.77 3.88
N LEU A 59 15.06 0.61 3.20
CA LEU A 59 15.83 0.43 1.96
C LEU A 59 15.24 1.23 0.78
N TYR A 60 13.91 1.39 0.71
CA TYR A 60 13.24 2.15 -0.35
C TYR A 60 13.31 3.67 -0.14
N LEU A 61 13.53 4.14 1.10
CA LEU A 61 13.67 5.56 1.39
C LEU A 61 14.95 6.12 0.76
N ASN A 62 14.80 6.70 -0.43
CA ASN A 62 15.86 7.44 -1.12
C ASN A 62 15.54 8.94 -1.14
N PHE A 63 16.27 9.73 -0.37
CA PHE A 63 16.06 11.17 -0.28
C PHE A 63 16.69 11.93 -1.46
N SER A 64 16.14 11.75 -2.65
CA SER A 64 16.45 12.61 -3.80
C SER A 64 15.49 13.79 -3.82
N PHE A 65 15.93 14.99 -3.46
CA PHE A 65 15.11 16.20 -3.52
C PHE A 65 15.25 16.89 -4.88
N ALA A 66 14.13 16.97 -5.62
CA ALA A 66 14.04 17.81 -6.82
C ALA A 66 14.01 19.30 -6.42
N ARG A 67 15.18 19.93 -6.30
CA ARG A 67 15.29 21.38 -6.09
C ARG A 67 14.50 22.12 -7.18
N GLY A 68 13.72 23.13 -6.79
CA GLY A 68 12.90 23.93 -7.70
C GLY A 68 11.44 23.49 -7.85
N TYR A 69 11.05 22.31 -7.34
CA TYR A 69 9.66 21.81 -7.46
C TYR A 69 8.87 21.79 -6.13
N GLY A 70 9.39 22.42 -5.08
CA GLY A 70 8.82 22.35 -3.72
C GLY A 70 7.33 22.73 -3.66
N THR A 71 6.94 23.84 -4.31
CA THR A 71 5.54 24.30 -4.33
C THR A 71 4.60 23.29 -4.99
N LEU A 72 5.05 22.66 -6.08
CA LEU A 72 4.25 21.66 -6.80
C LEU A 72 4.07 20.38 -5.97
N ILE A 73 5.16 19.91 -5.35
CA ILE A 73 5.15 18.75 -4.46
C ILE A 73 4.23 19.01 -3.25
N LEU A 74 4.35 20.19 -2.64
CA LEU A 74 3.52 20.58 -1.50
C LEU A 74 2.03 20.61 -1.88
N LYS A 75 1.70 21.23 -3.03
CA LYS A 75 0.31 21.26 -3.52
C LYS A 75 -0.23 19.85 -3.76
N PHE A 76 0.58 18.96 -4.35
CA PHE A 76 0.21 17.56 -4.55
C PHE A 76 -0.05 16.83 -3.24
N ILE A 77 0.88 16.92 -2.28
CA ILE A 77 0.78 16.28 -0.96
C ILE A 77 -0.47 16.77 -0.22
N LEU A 78 -0.66 18.09 -0.12
CA LEU A 78 -1.82 18.67 0.54
C LEU A 78 -3.12 18.19 -0.09
N THR A 79 -3.21 18.22 -1.42
CA THR A 79 -4.40 17.75 -2.13
C THR A 79 -4.65 16.27 -1.83
N LYS A 80 -3.65 15.39 -1.99
CA LYS A 80 -3.79 13.95 -1.74
C LYS A 80 -4.31 13.66 -0.33
N TYR A 81 -3.69 14.25 0.69
CA TYR A 81 -4.04 13.93 2.09
C TYR A 81 -5.31 14.60 2.57
N ILE A 82 -5.62 15.83 2.12
CA ILE A 82 -6.90 16.46 2.45
C ILE A 82 -8.05 15.62 1.87
N PHE A 83 -7.99 15.27 0.59
CA PHE A 83 -9.03 14.44 -0.02
C PHE A 83 -9.08 13.03 0.60
N GLY A 84 -7.93 12.41 0.86
CA GLY A 84 -7.84 11.10 1.49
C GLY A 84 -8.42 11.08 2.91
N LEU A 85 -8.09 12.07 3.74
CA LEU A 85 -8.61 12.18 5.11
C LEU A 85 -10.12 12.48 5.11
N VAL A 86 -10.59 13.40 4.28
CA VAL A 86 -12.01 13.72 4.18
C VAL A 86 -12.81 12.49 3.74
N ALA A 87 -12.37 11.80 2.68
CA ALA A 87 -13.03 10.60 2.20
C ALA A 87 -12.97 9.45 3.23
N GLY A 88 -11.81 9.23 3.85
CA GLY A 88 -11.61 8.17 4.84
C GLY A 88 -12.44 8.39 6.11
N ILE A 89 -12.48 9.62 6.64
CA ILE A 89 -13.29 9.97 7.81
C ILE A 89 -14.78 9.89 7.48
N ALA A 90 -15.20 10.35 6.30
CA ALA A 90 -16.58 10.21 5.83
C ALA A 90 -17.01 8.73 5.78
N CYS A 91 -16.17 7.85 5.21
CA CYS A 91 -16.40 6.41 5.23
C CYS A 91 -16.44 5.85 6.67
N TYR A 92 -15.57 6.30 7.56
CA TYR A 92 -15.52 5.83 8.94
C TYR A 92 -16.79 6.20 9.74
N LEU A 93 -17.34 7.41 9.52
CA LEU A 93 -18.50 7.90 10.25
C LEU A 93 -19.84 7.42 9.66
N TRP A 94 -19.95 7.36 8.33
CA TRP A 94 -21.25 7.14 7.67
C TRP A 94 -21.50 5.70 7.22
N LEU A 95 -20.47 4.86 7.12
CA LEU A 95 -20.66 3.50 6.62
C LEU A 95 -21.17 2.59 7.75
N PRO A 96 -22.31 1.89 7.59
CA PRO A 96 -22.84 0.98 8.62
C PRO A 96 -22.19 -0.41 8.51
N MET A 97 -20.88 -0.48 8.75
CA MET A 97 -20.09 -1.70 8.68
C MET A 97 -19.33 -1.93 9.98
N GLU A 98 -18.82 -3.15 10.16
CA GLU A 98 -17.95 -3.48 11.28
C GLU A 98 -16.77 -2.50 11.39
N GLU A 99 -16.36 -2.24 12.62
CA GLU A 99 -15.33 -1.28 12.95
C GLU A 99 -14.00 -1.55 12.23
N MET A 100 -13.59 -2.82 12.16
CA MET A 100 -12.38 -3.24 11.45
C MET A 100 -12.42 -2.87 9.96
N PHE A 101 -13.59 -2.98 9.32
CA PHE A 101 -13.75 -2.61 7.91
C PHE A 101 -13.63 -1.10 7.70
N ARG A 102 -14.28 -0.33 8.59
CA ARG A 102 -14.23 1.14 8.58
C ARG A 102 -12.81 1.66 8.79
N PHE A 103 -12.05 1.09 9.72
CA PHE A 103 -10.64 1.42 9.92
C PHE A 103 -9.78 1.07 8.71
N THR A 104 -10.00 -0.10 8.11
CA THR A 104 -9.26 -0.52 6.92
C THR A 104 -9.44 0.46 5.78
N LEU A 105 -10.66 0.96 5.56
CA LEU A 105 -10.93 1.99 4.55
C LEU A 105 -10.25 3.33 4.89
N LEU A 106 -10.35 3.79 6.14
CA LEU A 106 -9.69 5.02 6.60
C LEU A 106 -8.19 4.98 6.31
N ILE A 107 -7.51 3.90 6.72
CA ILE A 107 -6.08 3.69 6.44
C ILE A 107 -5.83 3.62 4.93
N GLY A 108 -6.69 2.91 4.20
CA GLY A 108 -6.61 2.75 2.75
C GLY A 108 -6.56 4.07 1.97
N PHE A 109 -7.36 5.07 2.37
CA PHE A 109 -7.36 6.38 1.73
C PHE A 109 -6.11 7.23 2.02
N ILE A 110 -5.34 6.87 3.05
CA ILE A 110 -4.18 7.63 3.52
C ILE A 110 -2.87 6.92 3.10
N LEU A 111 -2.96 5.78 2.43
CA LEU A 111 -1.80 5.06 1.91
C LEU A 111 -0.92 5.93 0.99
N PRO A 112 0.40 5.64 0.94
CA PRO A 112 1.33 6.37 0.10
C PRO A 112 1.02 6.21 -1.38
N THR A 113 1.67 6.99 -2.24
CA THR A 113 1.53 6.78 -3.68
C THR A 113 2.00 5.38 -4.08
N PRO A 114 1.33 4.73 -5.05
CA PRO A 114 1.67 3.38 -5.45
C PRO A 114 3.08 3.33 -6.07
N ALA A 115 3.79 2.21 -5.86
CA ALA A 115 5.14 2.02 -6.38
C ALA A 115 5.22 2.06 -7.92
N SER A 116 4.08 1.88 -8.62
CA SER A 116 3.99 1.92 -10.08
C SER A 116 4.18 3.32 -10.68
N VAL A 117 4.06 4.39 -9.90
CA VAL A 117 4.14 5.76 -10.42
C VAL A 117 5.52 6.07 -11.02
N LEU A 118 6.61 5.55 -10.43
CA LEU A 118 7.97 5.78 -10.94
C LEU A 118 8.22 5.11 -12.30
N PRO A 119 7.91 3.81 -12.51
CA PRO A 119 7.95 3.20 -13.84
C PRO A 119 7.11 3.94 -14.89
N TYR A 120 5.91 4.41 -14.52
CA TYR A 120 5.08 5.20 -15.44
C TYR A 120 5.69 6.55 -15.77
N ALA A 121 6.33 7.21 -14.80
CA ALA A 121 7.06 8.45 -15.06
C ALA A 121 8.20 8.24 -16.07
N ILE A 122 8.91 7.11 -16.00
CA ILE A 122 9.92 6.74 -17.00
C ILE A 122 9.25 6.52 -18.37
N MET A 123 8.18 5.72 -18.42
CA MET A 123 7.49 5.36 -19.66
C MET A 123 6.91 6.57 -20.40
N PHE A 124 6.34 7.52 -19.67
CA PHE A 124 5.70 8.72 -20.23
C PHE A 124 6.64 9.92 -20.33
N GLY A 125 7.94 9.76 -20.02
CA GLY A 125 8.92 10.85 -20.12
C GLY A 125 8.73 11.99 -19.11
N TYR A 126 8.09 11.71 -17.97
CA TYR A 126 7.93 12.69 -16.88
C TYR A 126 9.22 12.88 -16.10
N ASN A 127 9.28 13.96 -15.31
CA ASN A 127 10.40 14.24 -14.42
C ASN A 127 10.46 13.21 -13.28
N GLN A 128 11.34 12.23 -13.44
CA GLN A 128 11.54 11.12 -12.49
C GLN A 128 12.00 11.61 -11.11
N ARG A 129 12.77 12.70 -11.04
CA ARG A 129 13.20 13.28 -9.76
C ARG A 129 12.01 13.84 -9.01
N LEU A 130 11.15 14.62 -9.69
CA LEU A 130 9.92 15.15 -9.10
C LEU A 130 9.02 14.03 -8.57
N VAL A 131 8.74 13.03 -9.40
CA VAL A 131 7.87 11.90 -9.06
C VAL A 131 8.46 11.06 -7.92
N GLY A 132 9.77 10.79 -7.97
CA GLY A 132 10.48 10.08 -6.93
C GLY A 132 10.45 10.82 -5.59
N THR A 133 10.73 12.13 -5.58
CA THR A 133 10.65 12.96 -4.36
C THR A 133 9.24 12.94 -3.78
N ALA A 134 8.22 13.16 -4.62
CA ALA A 134 6.83 13.14 -4.17
C ALA A 134 6.44 11.78 -3.59
N SER A 135 6.82 10.68 -4.24
CA SER A 135 6.52 9.33 -3.78
C SER A 135 7.15 9.04 -2.42
N ASN A 136 8.44 9.35 -2.24
CA ASN A 136 9.15 9.10 -0.99
C ASN A 136 8.64 9.98 0.16
N LEU A 137 8.27 11.23 -0.12
CA LEU A 137 7.61 12.09 0.88
C LEU A 137 6.25 11.53 1.28
N THR A 138 5.43 11.06 0.33
CA THR A 138 4.14 10.44 0.70
C THR A 138 4.34 9.15 1.48
N MET A 139 5.40 8.37 1.22
CA MET A 139 5.73 7.19 2.01
C MET A 139 5.91 7.53 3.49
N ILE A 140 6.71 8.56 3.78
CA ILE A 140 6.99 9.01 5.15
C ILE A 140 5.73 9.60 5.80
N ILE A 141 5.04 10.50 5.09
CA ILE A 141 3.84 11.17 5.63
C ILE A 141 2.74 10.16 5.93
N SER A 142 2.48 9.22 5.01
CA SER A 142 1.48 8.17 5.22
C SER A 142 1.85 7.29 6.40
N PHE A 143 3.13 6.91 6.54
CA PHE A 143 3.58 6.11 7.67
C PHE A 143 3.30 6.80 9.01
N ILE A 144 3.63 8.09 9.12
CA ILE A 144 3.36 8.90 10.32
C ILE A 144 1.85 9.00 10.58
N LEU A 145 1.05 9.30 9.55
CA LEU A 145 -0.40 9.42 9.69
C LEU A 145 -1.06 8.11 10.11
N ILE A 146 -0.67 6.99 9.50
CA ILE A 146 -1.18 5.67 9.85
C ILE A 146 -0.80 5.32 11.28
N TRP A 147 0.46 5.54 11.67
CA TRP A 147 0.91 5.31 13.04
C TRP A 147 0.11 6.13 14.05
N LEU A 148 -0.16 7.40 13.76
CA LEU A 148 -0.94 8.28 14.61
C LEU A 148 -2.40 7.84 14.71
N ILE A 149 -3.04 7.49 13.59
CA ILE A 149 -4.41 6.96 13.56
C ILE A 149 -4.52 5.68 14.38
N VAL A 150 -3.60 4.73 14.17
CA VAL A 150 -3.58 3.45 14.90
C VAL A 150 -3.42 3.68 16.40
N ASN A 151 -2.49 4.53 16.86
CA ASN A 151 -2.27 4.73 18.30
C ASN A 151 -3.34 5.58 18.99
N ILE A 152 -4.14 6.37 18.25
CA ILE A 152 -5.21 7.18 18.83
C ILE A 152 -6.53 6.41 18.86
N LEU A 153 -6.80 5.60 17.84
CA LEU A 153 -8.09 4.94 17.64
C LEU A 153 -8.11 3.46 18.06
N ILE A 154 -6.95 2.80 18.20
CA ILE A 154 -6.79 1.41 18.66
C ILE A 154 -6.03 1.43 19.98
#